data_AF-A0A8S0VZQ7-F1
#
_entry.id   AF-A0A8S0VZQ7-F1
#
_cell.length_a   1.000
_cell.length_b   1.000
_cell.length_c   1.000
_cell.angle_alpha   90.00
_cell.angle_beta   90.00
_cell.angle_gamma   90.00
#
_symmetry.space_group_name_H-M   'P 1'
#
loop_
_entity.id
_entity.type
_entity.pdbx_description
1 polymer ?
#
loop_
_entity_poly.entity_id
_entity_poly.type
_entity_poly.pdbx_seq_one_letter_code
_entity_poly.pdbx_strand_id
1 'polypeptide(L)'
;MAGEGGSGEWFKADDLRCITFVYVPSALRWDIHGEAHKYITELKVRVGCCKTDNSIDTLRSQATHSALDSWNSTFQDPTYRGSEFLELQWPDRRLIQPLYLDGGPWLSTFGHSITEFARVCQCITGHVPIGAYYCRFKINEPHGCTCRAALQSHQHILFHCRDRYSVHYPRFLGDIASFMKYNPTAFGFNQDPSGVG
;
A
#
# COMPACT_ATOMS: atom_id res chain seq x y z
N MET A 1 -32.59 -3.35 40.64
CA MET A 1 -32.87 -2.74 39.32
C MET A 1 -32.10 -1.44 39.26
N ALA A 2 -30.89 -1.46 38.69
CA ALA A 2 -30.05 -0.27 38.52
C ALA A 2 -30.28 0.25 37.10
N GLY A 3 -30.81 1.47 36.99
CA GLY A 3 -31.13 2.10 35.71
C GLY A 3 -29.86 2.42 34.93
N GLU A 4 -29.86 2.03 33.66
CA GLU A 4 -28.90 2.44 32.64
C GLU A 4 -29.07 3.95 32.35
N GLY A 5 -28.58 4.81 33.25
CA GLY A 5 -28.40 6.23 32.96
C GLY A 5 -27.21 6.40 32.03
N GLY A 6 -27.45 6.44 30.72
CA GLY A 6 -26.40 6.69 29.73
C GLY A 6 -25.69 8.01 30.01
N SER A 7 -24.39 8.10 29.69
CA SER A 7 -23.55 9.29 29.93
C SER A 7 -24.17 10.61 29.43
N GLY A 8 -25.04 10.55 28.41
CA GLY A 8 -25.79 11.69 27.91
C GLY A 8 -26.81 12.30 28.88
N GLU A 9 -27.43 11.52 29.78
CA GLU A 9 -28.35 12.07 30.79
C GLU A 9 -27.59 12.82 31.90
N TRP A 10 -26.36 12.37 32.20
CA TRP A 10 -25.51 13.01 33.21
C TRP A 10 -25.03 14.41 32.81
N PHE A 11 -24.69 14.61 31.53
CA PHE A 11 -24.34 15.92 30.98
C PHE A 11 -25.55 16.86 30.83
N LYS A 12 -26.75 16.32 30.61
CA LYS A 12 -27.98 17.12 30.47
C LYS A 12 -28.56 17.62 31.79
N ALA A 13 -28.14 17.04 32.92
CA ALA A 13 -28.68 17.37 34.23
C ALA A 13 -28.17 18.72 34.80
N ASP A 14 -27.13 19.30 34.19
CA ASP A 14 -26.44 20.49 34.71
C ASP A 14 -25.66 21.17 33.57
N ASP A 15 -25.98 22.42 33.26
CA ASP A 15 -25.35 23.19 32.18
C ASP A 15 -23.85 23.47 32.44
N LEU A 16 -23.36 23.27 33.66
CA LEU A 16 -21.94 23.34 34.01
C LEU A 16 -21.18 22.05 33.68
N ARG A 17 -21.88 20.96 33.33
CA ARG A 17 -21.26 19.69 32.93
C ARG A 17 -21.07 19.70 31.43
N CYS A 18 -19.96 20.29 31.01
CA CYS A 18 -19.51 20.25 29.62
C CYS A 18 -18.09 19.68 29.54
N ILE A 19 -17.79 19.02 28.42
CA ILE A 19 -16.41 18.67 28.06
C ILE A 19 -15.99 19.63 26.97
N THR A 20 -14.96 20.42 27.26
CA THR A 20 -14.35 21.32 26.28
C THR A 20 -13.02 20.73 25.83
N PHE A 21 -12.90 20.44 24.55
CA PHE A 21 -11.63 20.03 23.97
C PHE A 21 -10.84 21.28 23.60
N VAL A 22 -9.76 21.55 24.35
CA VAL A 22 -8.83 22.64 24.05
C VAL A 22 -7.63 22.04 23.32
N TYR A 23 -7.44 22.44 22.06
CA TYR A 23 -6.25 22.06 21.31
C TYR A 23 -5.06 22.88 21.79
N VAL A 24 -4.02 22.21 22.27
CA VAL A 24 -2.76 22.85 22.70
C VAL A 24 -1.63 22.33 21.81
N PRO A 25 -0.96 23.20 21.02
CA PRO A 25 0.22 22.81 20.25
C PRO A 25 1.28 22.16 21.13
N SER A 26 1.77 20.98 20.74
CA SER A 26 2.77 20.19 21.49
C SER A 26 4.09 20.94 21.71
N ALA A 27 4.42 21.91 20.84
CA ALA A 27 5.60 22.76 20.95
C ALA A 27 5.58 23.69 22.18
N LEU A 28 4.39 24.00 22.73
CA LEU A 28 4.25 24.90 23.88
C LEU A 28 4.66 24.26 25.21
N ARG A 29 4.88 22.94 25.23
CA ARG A 29 5.33 22.17 26.42
C ARG A 29 4.62 22.59 27.71
N TRP A 30 3.30 22.74 27.64
CA TRP A 30 2.53 23.20 28.79
C TRP A 30 2.68 22.20 29.94
N ASP A 31 3.25 22.65 31.06
CA ASP A 31 3.75 21.76 32.13
C ASP A 31 2.68 20.80 32.66
N ILE A 32 1.46 21.29 32.90
CA ILE A 32 0.35 20.46 33.40
C ILE A 32 -0.04 19.39 32.37
N HIS A 33 -0.01 19.71 31.08
CA HIS A 33 -0.26 18.72 30.02
C HIS A 33 0.90 17.72 29.91
N GLY A 34 2.15 18.19 30.06
CA GLY A 34 3.33 17.32 30.09
C GLY A 34 3.29 16.34 31.26
N GLU A 35 2.96 16.82 32.46
CA GLU A 35 2.81 16.01 33.66
C GLU A 35 1.62 15.05 33.57
N ALA A 36 0.47 15.50 33.10
CA ALA A 36 -0.70 14.64 32.88
C ALA A 36 -0.41 13.58 31.80
N HIS A 37 0.22 13.96 30.69
CA HIS A 37 0.63 13.03 29.64
C HIS A 37 1.62 12.00 30.18
N LYS A 38 2.64 12.44 30.93
CA LYS A 38 3.62 11.56 31.57
C LYS A 38 2.95 10.62 32.58
N TYR A 39 2.08 11.13 33.43
CA TYR A 39 1.32 10.33 34.38
C TYR A 39 0.45 9.28 33.68
N ILE A 40 -0.30 9.66 32.65
CA ILE A 40 -1.17 8.75 31.88
C ILE A 40 -0.36 7.71 31.10
N THR A 41 0.76 8.11 30.48
CA THR A 41 1.62 7.19 29.70
C THR A 41 2.44 6.25 30.60
N GLU A 42 2.80 6.68 31.81
CA GLU A 42 3.46 5.84 32.81
C GLU A 42 2.47 4.94 33.57
N LEU A 43 1.18 5.29 33.58
CA LEU A 43 0.13 4.51 34.22
C LEU A 43 -0.15 3.22 33.44
N LYS A 44 0.46 2.12 33.88
CA LYS A 44 0.20 0.77 33.35
C LYS A 44 -1.13 0.23 33.87
N VAL A 45 -2.23 0.54 33.20
CA VAL A 45 -3.55 -0.06 33.50
C VAL A 45 -3.60 -1.47 32.89
N ARG A 46 -3.90 -2.48 33.70
CA ARG A 46 -4.11 -3.85 33.19
C ARG A 46 -5.44 -3.94 32.47
N VAL A 47 -5.40 -4.22 31.17
CA VAL A 47 -6.58 -4.60 30.40
C VAL A 47 -6.65 -6.13 30.35
N GLY A 48 -7.57 -6.75 31.07
CA GLY A 48 -7.77 -8.22 31.08
C GLY A 48 -7.01 -8.99 32.17
N CYS A 49 -7.26 -10.31 32.24
CA CYS A 49 -6.92 -11.20 33.35
C CYS A 49 -5.65 -12.04 33.19
N CYS A 50 -4.91 -11.93 32.07
CA CYS A 50 -3.73 -12.76 31.79
C CYS A 50 -2.41 -11.98 31.90
N LYS A 51 -1.31 -12.69 32.16
CA LYS A 51 -0.01 -12.15 32.64
C LYS A 51 1.02 -11.78 31.56
N THR A 52 0.62 -11.51 30.32
CA THR A 52 1.58 -11.16 29.25
C THR A 52 1.06 -10.00 28.41
N ASP A 53 1.72 -8.85 28.53
CA ASP A 53 1.65 -7.68 27.64
C ASP A 53 0.26 -7.15 27.28
N ASN A 54 -0.43 -6.61 28.28
CA ASN A 54 -1.80 -6.10 28.20
C ASN A 54 -1.88 -4.62 27.76
N SER A 55 -0.89 -4.09 27.03
CA SER A 55 -1.03 -2.75 26.44
C SER A 55 -1.95 -2.85 25.22
N ILE A 56 -2.80 -1.83 25.02
CA ILE A 56 -3.58 -1.67 23.78
C ILE A 56 -2.64 -1.73 22.56
N ASP A 57 -1.43 -1.20 22.68
CA ASP A 57 -0.47 -1.19 21.58
C ASP A 57 0.08 -2.58 21.27
N THR A 58 0.27 -3.44 22.28
CA THR A 58 0.63 -4.84 22.06
C THR A 58 -0.48 -5.57 21.32
N LEU A 59 -1.74 -5.39 21.75
CA LEU A 59 -2.89 -6.02 21.08
C LEU A 59 -3.03 -5.53 19.62
N ARG A 60 -2.83 -4.23 19.36
CA ARG A 60 -2.82 -3.67 18.01
C ARG A 60 -1.68 -4.22 17.16
N SER A 61 -0.47 -4.32 17.72
CA SER A 61 0.68 -4.91 17.05
C SER A 61 0.41 -6.37 16.69
N GLN A 62 -0.11 -7.17 17.63
CA GLN A 62 -0.44 -8.57 17.40
C GLN A 62 -1.51 -8.75 16.31
N ALA A 63 -2.58 -7.95 16.36
CA ALA A 63 -3.63 -7.97 15.35
C ALA A 63 -3.08 -7.60 13.97
N THR A 64 -2.23 -6.58 13.90
CA THR A 64 -1.57 -6.15 12.66
C THR A 64 -0.67 -7.25 12.08
N HIS A 65 0.17 -7.88 12.91
CA HIS A 65 1.01 -9.00 12.47
C HIS A 65 0.18 -10.18 11.96
N SER A 66 -0.88 -10.54 12.68
CA SER A 66 -1.78 -11.63 12.27
C SER A 66 -2.46 -11.34 10.92
N ALA A 67 -2.89 -10.09 10.70
CA ALA A 67 -3.48 -9.68 9.43
C ALA A 67 -2.46 -9.70 8.29
N LEU A 68 -1.23 -9.23 8.54
CA LEU A 68 -0.15 -9.22 7.55
C LEU A 68 0.26 -10.64 7.16
N ASP A 69 0.40 -11.55 8.13
CA ASP A 69 0.73 -12.95 7.89
C ASP A 69 -0.37 -13.65 7.07
N SER A 70 -1.64 -13.42 7.42
CA SER A 70 -2.79 -13.94 6.68
C SER A 70 -2.80 -13.43 5.23
N TRP A 71 -2.56 -12.13 5.03
CA TRP A 71 -2.50 -11.55 3.69
C TRP A 71 -1.34 -12.12 2.88
N ASN A 72 -0.14 -12.19 3.45
CA ASN A 72 1.04 -12.73 2.77
C ASN A 72 0.85 -14.21 2.41
N SER A 73 0.27 -15.00 3.31
CA SER A 73 -0.07 -16.41 3.02
C SER A 73 -1.05 -16.53 1.86
N THR A 74 -2.09 -15.70 1.84
CA THR A 74 -3.10 -15.69 0.77
C THR A 74 -2.47 -15.22 -0.56
N PHE A 75 -1.57 -14.23 -0.49
CA PHE A 75 -0.88 -13.68 -1.65
C PHE A 75 0.09 -14.66 -2.34
N GLN A 76 0.54 -15.71 -1.64
CA GLN A 76 1.31 -16.79 -2.27
C GLN A 76 0.47 -17.67 -3.19
N ASP A 77 -0.86 -17.67 -3.06
CA ASP A 77 -1.75 -18.42 -3.95
C ASP A 77 -1.83 -17.71 -5.32
N PRO A 78 -1.37 -18.35 -6.42
CA PRO A 78 -1.45 -17.76 -7.76
C PRO A 78 -2.87 -17.43 -8.21
N THR A 79 -3.89 -18.13 -7.70
CA THR A 79 -5.30 -17.87 -8.03
C THR A 79 -5.82 -16.59 -7.39
N TYR A 80 -5.35 -16.28 -6.19
CA TYR A 80 -5.67 -15.03 -5.49
C TYR A 80 -4.89 -13.86 -6.08
N ARG A 81 -3.57 -14.04 -6.28
CA ARG A 81 -2.68 -13.00 -6.79
C ARG A 81 -2.91 -12.66 -8.26
N GLY A 82 -3.32 -13.65 -9.05
CA GLY A 82 -3.46 -13.55 -10.50
C GLY A 82 -2.19 -13.92 -11.27
N SER A 83 -2.38 -14.37 -12.51
CA SER A 83 -1.31 -14.84 -13.40
C SER A 83 -0.44 -13.71 -13.98
N GLU A 84 -0.99 -12.50 -14.04
CA GLU A 84 -0.32 -11.34 -14.64
C GLU A 84 0.48 -10.52 -13.62
N PHE A 85 0.40 -10.87 -12.33
CA PHE A 85 1.14 -10.15 -11.29
C PHE A 85 2.64 -10.43 -11.42
N LEU A 86 3.45 -9.37 -11.49
CA LEU A 86 4.89 -9.49 -11.59
C LEU A 86 5.52 -9.77 -10.23
N GLU A 87 6.08 -10.97 -10.07
CA GLU A 87 6.83 -11.36 -8.88
C GLU A 87 8.20 -10.66 -8.83
N LEU A 88 8.29 -9.59 -8.05
CA LEU A 88 9.55 -8.89 -7.82
C LEU A 88 10.28 -9.44 -6.58
N GLN A 89 11.60 -9.38 -6.63
CA GLN A 89 12.50 -9.85 -5.59
C GLN A 89 13.33 -8.72 -4.98
N TRP A 90 13.77 -8.93 -3.76
CA TRP A 90 14.87 -8.21 -3.14
C TRP A 90 16.23 -8.66 -3.72
N PRO A 91 17.31 -7.89 -3.53
CA PRO A 91 18.66 -8.31 -3.97
C PRO A 91 19.10 -9.66 -3.40
N ASP A 92 18.60 -10.03 -2.22
CA ASP A 92 18.82 -11.34 -1.58
C ASP A 92 17.92 -12.47 -2.12
N ARG A 93 17.15 -12.19 -3.18
CA ARG A 93 16.24 -13.10 -3.91
C ARG A 93 14.96 -13.50 -3.16
N ARG A 94 14.66 -12.89 -2.01
CA ARG A 94 13.36 -13.07 -1.37
C ARG A 94 12.28 -12.33 -2.17
N LEU A 95 11.11 -12.95 -2.34
CA LEU A 95 9.96 -12.29 -2.94
C LEU A 95 9.56 -11.08 -2.10
N ILE A 96 9.26 -9.97 -2.78
CA ILE A 96 8.69 -8.80 -2.12
C ILE A 96 7.25 -9.12 -1.73
N GLN A 97 6.99 -9.03 -0.43
CA GLN A 97 5.67 -9.28 0.14
C GLN A 97 4.91 -7.95 0.30
N PRO A 98 3.57 -7.96 0.15
CA PRO A 98 2.72 -6.85 0.55
C PRO A 98 3.03 -6.34 1.95
N LEU A 99 3.07 -5.01 2.10
CA LEU A 99 3.36 -4.31 3.36
C LEU A 99 2.40 -3.13 3.48
N TYR A 100 1.91 -2.89 4.71
CA TYR A 100 0.98 -1.78 4.98
C TYR A 100 1.69 -0.48 5.40
N LEU A 101 2.92 -0.57 5.90
CA LEU A 101 3.70 0.57 6.37
C LEU A 101 4.32 1.32 5.19
N ASP A 102 4.15 2.65 5.19
CA ASP A 102 4.81 3.59 4.29
C ASP A 102 4.70 3.26 2.79
N GLY A 103 3.63 2.56 2.40
CA GLY A 103 3.43 2.11 1.01
C GLY A 103 4.47 1.07 0.56
N GLY A 104 5.15 0.43 1.51
CA GLY A 104 6.16 -0.59 1.28
C GLY A 104 7.35 -0.09 0.45
N PRO A 105 8.15 -1.03 -0.10
CA PRO A 105 9.33 -0.66 -0.88
C PRO A 105 9.00 -0.04 -2.24
N TRP A 106 7.74 -0.14 -2.69
CA TRP A 106 7.31 0.47 -3.94
C TRP A 106 7.25 1.98 -3.83
N LEU A 107 6.63 2.51 -2.76
CA LEU A 107 6.46 3.95 -2.62
C LEU A 107 7.79 4.65 -2.37
N SER A 108 8.70 4.05 -1.59
CA SER A 108 10.06 4.59 -1.43
C SER A 108 10.86 4.63 -2.73
N THR A 109 10.57 3.74 -3.68
CA THR A 109 11.32 3.63 -4.95
C THR A 109 10.73 4.53 -6.04
N PHE A 110 9.41 4.64 -6.10
CA PHE A 110 8.68 5.24 -7.23
C PHE A 110 7.80 6.43 -6.84
N GLY A 111 7.67 6.74 -5.55
CA GLY A 111 6.73 7.74 -5.01
C GLY A 111 7.06 9.20 -5.35
N HIS A 112 8.15 9.45 -6.10
CA HIS A 112 8.54 10.80 -6.52
C HIS A 112 7.70 11.34 -7.70
N SER A 113 6.97 10.47 -8.41
CA SER A 113 6.11 10.86 -9.53
C SER A 113 4.83 10.01 -9.52
N ILE A 114 3.68 10.65 -9.40
CA ILE A 114 2.37 9.98 -9.39
C ILE A 114 2.16 9.18 -10.68
N THR A 115 2.50 9.77 -11.83
CA THR A 115 2.33 9.13 -13.13
C THR A 115 3.28 7.95 -13.33
N GLU A 116 4.52 8.04 -12.85
CA GLU A 116 5.44 6.91 -12.88
C GLU A 116 4.95 5.80 -11.95
N PHE A 117 4.54 6.15 -10.74
CA PHE A 117 3.99 5.20 -9.77
C PHE A 117 2.77 4.47 -10.32
N ALA A 118 1.81 5.18 -10.92
CA ALA A 118 0.63 4.59 -11.54
C ALA A 118 0.99 3.57 -12.62
N ARG A 119 1.94 3.90 -13.51
CA ARG A 119 2.39 2.98 -14.56
C ARG A 119 3.18 1.79 -14.02
N VAL A 120 3.94 1.98 -12.94
CA VAL A 120 4.59 0.88 -12.23
C VAL A 120 3.55 -0.03 -11.57
N CYS A 121 2.49 0.51 -10.96
CA CYS A 121 1.39 -0.28 -10.42
C CYS A 121 0.69 -1.07 -11.52
N GLN A 122 0.35 -0.42 -12.65
CA GLN A 122 -0.25 -1.07 -13.81
C GLN A 122 0.66 -2.17 -14.37
N CYS A 123 1.97 -1.93 -14.38
CA CYS A 123 2.97 -2.91 -14.74
C CYS A 123 2.91 -4.10 -13.77
N ILE A 124 3.19 -3.89 -12.48
CA ILE A 124 3.24 -4.96 -11.50
C ILE A 124 1.94 -5.77 -11.43
N THR A 125 0.79 -5.12 -11.56
CA THR A 125 -0.53 -5.80 -11.48
C THR A 125 -0.99 -6.40 -12.82
N GLY A 126 -0.30 -6.10 -13.92
CA GLY A 126 -0.76 -6.45 -15.27
C GLY A 126 -2.06 -5.73 -15.68
N HIS A 127 -2.47 -4.67 -14.97
CA HIS A 127 -3.69 -3.91 -15.22
C HIS A 127 -3.45 -2.71 -16.14
N VAL A 128 -2.61 -2.92 -17.15
CA VAL A 128 -2.15 -1.91 -18.10
C VAL A 128 -3.00 -1.91 -19.37
N PRO A 129 -3.33 -0.74 -19.97
CA PRO A 129 -4.08 -0.62 -21.23
C PRO A 129 -3.25 -0.99 -22.48
N ILE A 130 -2.85 -2.25 -22.59
CA ILE A 130 -2.12 -2.81 -23.73
C ILE A 130 -2.95 -3.89 -24.41
N GLY A 131 -2.47 -4.40 -25.54
CA GLY A 131 -3.19 -5.39 -26.34
C GLY A 131 -3.72 -6.61 -25.57
N ALA A 132 -2.97 -7.15 -24.61
CA ALA A 132 -3.44 -8.25 -23.76
C ALA A 132 -4.65 -7.86 -22.89
N TYR A 133 -4.66 -6.64 -22.36
CA TYR A 133 -5.79 -6.10 -21.61
C TYR A 133 -7.00 -5.89 -22.51
N TYR A 134 -6.81 -5.28 -23.68
CA TYR A 134 -7.90 -5.09 -24.65
C TYR A 134 -8.51 -6.42 -25.09
N CYS A 135 -7.69 -7.46 -25.30
CA CYS A 135 -8.15 -8.81 -25.60
C CYS A 135 -9.04 -9.36 -24.48
N ARG A 136 -8.54 -9.28 -23.23
CA ARG A 136 -9.22 -9.82 -22.04
C ARG A 136 -10.59 -9.18 -21.83
N PHE A 137 -10.68 -7.87 -22.02
CA PHE A 137 -11.91 -7.10 -21.79
C PHE A 137 -12.74 -6.86 -23.06
N LYS A 138 -12.36 -7.47 -24.20
CA LYS A 138 -13.07 -7.36 -25.48
C LYS A 138 -13.23 -5.91 -25.95
N ILE A 139 -12.20 -5.10 -25.74
CA ILE A 139 -12.15 -3.69 -26.17
C ILE A 139 -11.66 -3.65 -27.62
N ASN A 140 -12.34 -2.86 -28.47
CA ASN A 140 -12.00 -2.74 -29.89
C ASN A 140 -10.85 -1.76 -30.13
N GLU A 141 -9.66 -2.12 -29.66
CA GLU A 141 -8.41 -1.37 -29.80
C GLU A 141 -7.31 -2.26 -30.41
N PRO A 142 -6.20 -1.70 -30.92
CA PRO A 142 -5.08 -2.48 -31.43
C PRO A 142 -4.48 -3.44 -30.39
N HIS A 143 -4.35 -4.71 -30.77
CA HIS A 143 -3.84 -5.76 -29.89
C HIS A 143 -2.33 -6.01 -30.05
N GLY A 144 -1.77 -5.72 -31.23
CA GLY A 144 -0.37 -5.96 -31.54
C GLY A 144 0.57 -4.91 -30.94
N CYS A 145 1.84 -5.27 -30.82
CA CYS A 145 2.89 -4.32 -30.44
C CYS A 145 3.45 -3.61 -31.68
N THR A 146 4.00 -2.40 -31.51
CA THR A 146 4.71 -1.65 -32.56
C THR A 146 5.89 -2.43 -33.16
N CYS A 147 6.49 -3.33 -32.37
CA CYS A 147 7.58 -4.20 -32.83
C CYS A 147 7.08 -5.38 -33.71
N ARG A 148 5.78 -5.38 -34.05
CA ARG A 148 5.05 -6.39 -34.84
C ARG A 148 4.75 -7.71 -34.13
N ALA A 149 4.91 -7.76 -32.81
CA ALA A 149 4.38 -8.90 -32.05
C ALA A 149 2.83 -8.92 -32.15
N ALA A 150 2.26 -10.11 -32.36
CA ALA A 150 0.82 -10.27 -32.56
C ALA A 150 -0.02 -9.84 -31.35
N LEU A 151 0.55 -9.99 -30.14
CA LEU A 151 -0.08 -9.56 -28.90
C LEU A 151 0.92 -8.77 -28.06
N GLN A 152 0.55 -7.55 -27.70
CA GLN A 152 1.27 -6.75 -26.74
C GLN A 152 0.88 -7.17 -25.32
N SER A 153 1.63 -8.13 -24.77
CA SER A 153 1.51 -8.55 -23.38
C SER A 153 2.57 -7.91 -22.49
N HIS A 154 2.33 -8.02 -21.20
CA HIS A 154 3.24 -7.53 -20.18
C HIS A 154 4.60 -8.25 -20.25
N GLN A 155 4.54 -9.58 -20.36
CA GLN A 155 5.71 -10.42 -20.62
C GLN A 155 6.44 -10.04 -21.93
N HIS A 156 5.68 -9.75 -22.99
CA HIS A 156 6.30 -9.31 -24.24
C HIS A 156 7.09 -8.00 -24.05
N ILE A 157 6.49 -6.99 -23.42
CA ILE A 157 7.11 -5.68 -23.22
C ILE A 157 8.39 -5.80 -22.37
N LEU A 158 8.36 -6.57 -21.28
CA LEU A 158 9.48 -6.68 -20.34
C LEU A 158 10.62 -7.59 -20.84
N PHE A 159 10.30 -8.66 -21.58
CA PHE A 159 11.26 -9.73 -21.87
C PHE A 159 11.61 -9.92 -23.35
N HIS A 160 10.78 -9.41 -24.28
CA HIS A 160 10.87 -9.81 -25.70
C HIS A 160 10.73 -8.66 -26.71
N CYS A 161 10.30 -7.48 -26.29
CA CYS A 161 10.01 -6.39 -27.21
C CYS A 161 11.29 -5.75 -27.73
N ARG A 162 11.44 -5.71 -29.07
CA ARG A 162 12.61 -5.13 -29.74
C ARG A 162 12.63 -3.60 -29.70
N ASP A 163 11.46 -3.00 -29.53
CA ASP A 163 11.30 -1.54 -29.45
C ASP A 163 11.51 -1.02 -28.01
N ARG A 164 11.74 -1.91 -27.04
CA ARG A 164 11.91 -1.56 -25.63
C ARG A 164 13.30 -1.94 -25.19
N TYR A 165 14.03 -0.96 -24.68
CA TYR A 165 15.38 -1.19 -24.20
C TYR A 165 15.34 -1.77 -22.79
N SER A 166 16.02 -2.89 -22.57
CA SER A 166 16.19 -3.44 -21.23
C SER A 166 17.62 -3.89 -21.05
N VAL A 167 18.27 -3.39 -19.99
CA VAL A 167 19.64 -3.80 -19.62
C VAL A 167 19.60 -5.22 -19.05
N HIS A 168 18.57 -5.53 -18.26
CA HIS A 168 18.41 -6.79 -17.55
C HIS A 168 16.94 -7.20 -17.51
N TYR A 169 16.70 -8.50 -17.44
CA TYR A 169 15.35 -9.01 -17.14
C TYR A 169 14.90 -8.51 -15.77
N PRO A 170 13.80 -7.75 -15.70
CA PRO A 170 13.45 -7.06 -14.49
C PRO A 170 12.93 -8.05 -13.44
N ARG A 171 13.79 -8.36 -12.49
CA ARG A 171 13.49 -9.26 -11.35
C ARG A 171 13.50 -8.50 -10.03
N PHE A 172 14.23 -7.40 -9.96
CA PHE A 172 14.33 -6.56 -8.78
C PHE A 172 13.59 -5.23 -8.99
N LEU A 173 13.18 -4.58 -7.90
CA LEU A 173 12.58 -3.23 -7.93
C LEU A 173 13.44 -2.23 -8.72
N GLY A 174 14.76 -2.25 -8.52
CA GLY A 174 15.70 -1.38 -9.22
C GLY A 174 15.77 -1.64 -10.74
N ASP A 175 15.51 -2.87 -11.18
CA ASP A 175 15.46 -3.18 -12.61
C ASP A 175 14.22 -2.56 -13.24
N ILE A 176 13.07 -2.62 -12.55
CA ILE A 176 11.84 -1.95 -13.00
C ILE A 176 12.05 -0.44 -13.07
N ALA A 177 12.65 0.17 -12.05
CA ALA A 177 12.97 1.60 -12.09
C ALA A 177 13.87 1.96 -13.28
N SER A 178 14.90 1.16 -13.53
CA SER A 178 15.77 1.35 -14.69
C SER A 178 15.00 1.20 -16.00
N PHE A 179 14.16 0.16 -16.12
CA PHE A 179 13.33 -0.09 -17.29
C PHE A 179 12.39 1.08 -17.59
N MET A 180 11.69 1.60 -16.57
CA MET A 180 10.78 2.74 -16.73
C MET A 180 11.52 4.01 -17.17
N LYS A 181 12.72 4.24 -16.63
CA LYS A 181 13.58 5.36 -17.03
C LYS A 181 14.00 5.29 -18.49
N TYR A 182 14.36 4.10 -19.01
CA TYR A 182 14.73 3.93 -20.41
C TYR A 182 13.54 3.86 -21.36
N ASN A 183 12.35 3.52 -20.86
CA ASN A 183 11.13 3.36 -21.65
C ASN A 183 10.03 4.26 -21.09
N PRO A 184 10.17 5.60 -21.22
CA PRO A 184 9.27 6.57 -20.59
C PRO A 184 7.84 6.53 -21.14
N THR A 185 7.53 5.72 -22.15
CA THR A 185 6.19 5.50 -22.70
C THR A 185 5.64 4.11 -22.42
N ALA A 186 6.43 3.23 -21.79
CA ALA A 186 5.96 1.88 -21.45
C ALA A 186 4.82 1.97 -20.43
N PHE A 187 3.85 1.06 -20.62
CA PHE A 187 2.67 0.89 -19.76
C PHE A 187 1.78 2.13 -19.56
N GLY A 188 2.02 3.23 -20.30
CA GLY A 188 1.13 4.38 -20.33
C GLY A 188 -0.03 4.18 -21.31
N PHE A 189 -1.15 4.85 -21.05
CA PHE A 189 -2.25 4.96 -22.02
C PHE A 189 -1.74 5.57 -23.32
N ASN A 190 -2.09 4.96 -24.46
CA ASN A 190 -1.64 5.39 -25.79
C ASN A 190 -0.11 5.55 -25.93
N GLN A 191 0.68 4.90 -25.07
CA GLN A 191 2.13 5.12 -24.99
C GLN A 191 2.50 6.59 -24.69
N ASP A 192 1.67 7.31 -23.94
CA ASP A 192 1.96 8.65 -23.46
C ASP A 192 2.65 8.58 -22.07
N PRO A 193 3.80 9.26 -21.86
CA PRO A 193 4.45 9.33 -20.54
C PRO A 193 3.56 9.93 -19.44
N SER A 194 2.62 10.80 -19.82
CA SER A 194 1.64 11.46 -18.97
C SER A 194 0.33 10.67 -18.83
N GLY A 195 0.15 9.61 -19.64
CA GLY A 195 -1.08 8.83 -19.73
C GLY A 195 -1.40 8.12 -18.42
N VAL A 196 -2.21 8.76 -17.59
CA VAL A 196 -2.86 8.17 -16.42
C VAL A 196 -4.21 7.62 -16.87
N GLY A 197 -4.52 6.39 -16.45
CA GLY A 197 -5.84 5.77 -16.64
C GLY A 197 -6.79 6.06 -15.52
#